data_AF-A0A6G6WUU2-F1
#
_entry.id   AF-A0A6G6WUU2-F1
#
_cell.length_a   1.000
_cell.length_b   1.000
_cell.length_c   1.000
_cell.angle_alpha   90.00
_cell.angle_beta   90.00
_cell.angle_gamma   90.00
#
_symmetry.space_group_name_H-M   'P 1'
#
loop_
_entity.id
_entity.type
_entity.pdbx_description
1 polymer ?
#
loop_
_entity_poly.entity_id
_entity_poly.type
_entity_poly.pdbx_seq_one_letter_code
_entity_poly.pdbx_strand_id
1 'polypeptide(L)'
;MGNYRKVKGGATMPDGKWSRVTQLQRVVGVQYRKRNAVEFAKLVFAAARKGNPYGLLAEREPDNPHDRNAVKIIGWGIAKSTFLGRKVPVNLHLGYLDADTSGRLAEKFPDIPLAVEFYSLYEGRLGYIDICFFLAAPPALSAVSARSRRLIESISDELLILVYASRADGRMGRFEHDVLGKYAELRAQDLDMPLDQEEIAEMRRWCKSQSPESEDAEAAIDRLSERPEADPNGLWEMIEIVLTVDGKVTKTEKAAAIELAKFMEQSFGRNPLR
;
A
#
# COMPACT_ATOMS: atom_id res chain seq x y z
N MET A 1 -19.67 33.51 -22.31
CA MET A 1 -18.69 32.77 -21.46
C MET A 1 -19.45 32.12 -20.32
N GLY A 2 -19.38 30.79 -20.18
CA GLY A 2 -20.26 30.03 -19.28
C GLY A 2 -19.93 30.26 -17.80
N ASN A 3 -20.96 30.58 -16.99
CA ASN A 3 -20.84 30.75 -15.54
C ASN A 3 -20.69 29.38 -14.86
N TYR A 4 -19.50 28.80 -14.90
CA TYR A 4 -19.15 27.64 -14.09
C TYR A 4 -17.89 27.93 -13.29
N ARG A 5 -17.74 27.25 -12.16
CA ARG A 5 -16.55 27.37 -11.31
C ARG A 5 -15.87 26.02 -11.25
N LYS A 6 -14.53 26.03 -11.37
CA LYS A 6 -13.71 24.83 -11.30
C LYS A 6 -12.50 25.08 -10.43
N VAL A 7 -12.19 24.10 -9.57
CA VAL A 7 -10.88 23.99 -8.90
C VAL A 7 -10.25 22.68 -9.38
N LYS A 8 -8.98 22.74 -9.76
CA LYS A 8 -8.14 21.54 -9.93
C LYS A 8 -7.36 21.30 -8.66
N GLY A 9 -7.29 20.05 -8.25
CA GLY A 9 -6.40 19.58 -7.21
C GLY A 9 -5.04 19.16 -7.73
N GLY A 10 -4.19 18.78 -6.79
CA GLY A 10 -2.86 18.18 -6.96
C GLY A 10 -2.21 18.03 -5.59
N ALA A 11 -1.46 16.95 -5.35
CA ALA A 11 -0.73 16.69 -4.10
C ALA A 11 -1.58 16.77 -2.81
N THR A 12 -2.79 16.19 -2.84
CA THR A 12 -3.69 16.12 -1.67
C THR A 12 -3.66 14.77 -0.94
N MET A 13 -2.80 13.86 -1.40
CA MET A 13 -2.61 12.57 -0.73
C MET A 13 -1.90 12.78 0.62
N PRO A 14 -2.18 11.93 1.62
CA PRO A 14 -1.42 11.90 2.86
C PRO A 14 0.07 11.67 2.61
N ASP A 15 0.90 12.00 3.60
CA ASP A 15 2.32 11.64 3.59
C ASP A 15 2.49 10.13 3.40
N GLY A 16 3.55 9.74 2.68
CA GLY A 16 3.86 8.34 2.36
C GLY A 16 3.95 8.07 0.85
N LYS A 17 4.35 6.83 0.52
CA LYS A 17 4.39 6.36 -0.87
C LYS A 17 3.02 5.78 -1.23
N TRP A 18 2.41 6.34 -2.27
CA TRP A 18 1.08 5.93 -2.75
C TRP A 18 1.13 5.64 -4.25
N SER A 19 0.42 4.60 -4.69
CA SER A 19 0.27 4.25 -6.11
C SER A 19 -1.20 4.25 -6.48
N ARG A 20 -1.57 4.96 -7.56
CA ARG A 20 -2.95 5.00 -8.03
C ARG A 20 -3.43 3.61 -8.41
N VAL A 21 -4.57 3.22 -7.85
CA VAL A 21 -5.21 1.91 -8.10
C VAL A 21 -6.46 2.01 -8.96
N THR A 22 -6.91 3.23 -9.26
CA THR A 22 -8.03 3.48 -10.16
C THR A 22 -7.68 4.47 -11.25
N GLN A 23 -8.46 4.44 -12.33
CA GLN A 23 -8.59 5.58 -13.24
C GLN A 23 -9.31 6.75 -12.53
N LEU A 24 -9.54 7.84 -13.25
CA LEU A 24 -10.27 8.99 -12.71
C LEU A 24 -11.71 8.59 -12.36
N GLN A 25 -12.05 8.73 -11.09
CA GLN A 25 -13.37 8.42 -10.53
C GLN A 25 -14.20 9.67 -10.33
N ARG A 26 -15.50 9.48 -10.14
CA ARG A 26 -16.46 10.51 -9.73
C ARG A 26 -17.19 10.06 -8.48
N VAL A 27 -17.52 10.99 -7.59
CA VAL A 27 -18.39 10.69 -6.44
C VAL A 27 -19.80 10.42 -6.96
N VAL A 28 -20.34 9.23 -6.66
CA VAL A 28 -21.73 8.89 -6.96
C VAL A 28 -22.64 9.23 -5.78
N GLY A 29 -23.92 9.51 -6.09
CA GLY A 29 -24.91 9.82 -5.06
C GLY A 29 -24.84 11.24 -4.48
N VAL A 30 -24.08 12.15 -5.11
CA VAL A 30 -23.94 13.56 -4.71
C VAL A 30 -25.29 14.25 -4.53
N GLN A 31 -26.29 13.91 -5.36
CA GLN A 31 -27.65 14.44 -5.27
C GLN A 31 -28.34 14.12 -3.93
N TYR A 32 -28.06 12.95 -3.34
CA TYR A 32 -28.59 12.54 -2.03
C TYR A 32 -27.83 13.21 -0.86
N ARG A 33 -26.69 13.83 -1.16
CA ARG A 33 -25.84 14.58 -0.22
C ARG A 33 -25.65 16.03 -0.65
N LYS A 34 -26.62 16.60 -1.39
CA LYS A 34 -26.48 17.92 -2.06
C LYS A 34 -26.08 19.04 -1.12
N ARG A 35 -26.62 19.08 0.11
CA ARG A 35 -26.26 20.07 1.13
C ARG A 35 -24.77 20.01 1.46
N ASN A 36 -24.26 18.82 1.76
CA ASN A 36 -22.84 18.59 2.08
C ASN A 36 -21.94 18.91 0.88
N ALA A 37 -22.36 18.50 -0.33
CA ALA A 37 -21.61 18.79 -1.55
C ALA A 37 -21.49 20.29 -1.84
N VAL A 38 -22.58 21.06 -1.66
CA VAL A 38 -22.59 22.53 -1.81
C VAL A 38 -21.70 23.18 -0.75
N GLU A 39 -21.77 22.71 0.49
CA GLU A 39 -20.93 23.22 1.58
C GLU A 39 -19.44 22.94 1.32
N PHE A 40 -19.11 21.73 0.87
CA PHE A 40 -17.76 21.36 0.47
C PHE A 40 -17.26 22.19 -0.73
N ALA A 41 -18.09 22.41 -1.75
CA ALA A 41 -17.73 23.28 -2.87
C ALA A 41 -17.36 24.70 -2.38
N LYS A 42 -18.20 25.30 -1.52
CA LYS A 42 -17.92 26.61 -0.92
C LYS A 42 -16.60 26.60 -0.15
N LEU A 43 -16.34 25.55 0.63
CA LEU A 43 -15.10 25.35 1.37
C LEU A 43 -13.90 25.31 0.42
N VAL A 44 -13.92 24.42 -0.57
CA VAL A 44 -12.82 24.22 -1.53
C VAL A 44 -12.50 25.50 -2.28
N PHE A 45 -13.52 26.20 -2.79
CA PHE A 45 -13.27 27.46 -3.49
C PHE A 45 -12.70 28.56 -2.58
N ALA A 46 -13.13 28.62 -1.32
CA ALA A 46 -12.59 29.58 -0.36
C ALA A 46 -11.15 29.21 0.05
N ALA A 47 -10.88 27.92 0.23
CA ALA A 47 -9.58 27.38 0.61
C ALA A 47 -8.54 27.58 -0.51
N ALA A 48 -8.91 27.26 -1.75
CA ALA A 48 -8.06 27.44 -2.93
C ALA A 48 -7.62 28.91 -3.13
N ARG A 49 -8.51 29.88 -2.88
CA ARG A 49 -8.15 31.32 -2.95
C ARG A 49 -7.20 31.77 -1.84
N LYS A 50 -7.21 31.08 -0.69
CA LYS A 50 -6.50 31.49 0.52
C LYS A 50 -5.28 30.61 0.82
N GLY A 51 -5.00 29.60 0.00
CA GLY A 51 -3.98 28.59 0.27
C GLY A 51 -4.24 27.74 1.53
N ASN A 52 -5.50 27.61 1.97
CA ASN A 52 -5.81 26.71 3.09
C ASN A 52 -5.88 25.25 2.58
N PRO A 53 -5.54 24.27 3.42
CA PRO A 53 -5.64 22.86 3.05
C PRO A 53 -7.10 22.40 2.93
N TYR A 54 -7.33 21.49 1.98
CA TYR A 54 -8.59 20.80 1.74
C TYR A 54 -8.28 19.51 0.96
N GLY A 55 -9.22 18.56 0.97
CA GLY A 55 -9.06 17.34 0.19
C GLY A 55 -10.25 16.40 0.33
N LEU A 56 -9.99 15.13 0.01
CA LEU A 56 -10.95 14.05 0.15
C LEU A 56 -10.34 12.93 1.01
N LEU A 57 -11.20 12.14 1.64
CA LEU A 57 -10.90 10.89 2.32
C LEU A 57 -11.82 9.79 1.78
N ALA A 58 -11.37 8.55 1.87
CA ALA A 58 -12.15 7.36 1.55
C ALA A 58 -12.24 6.48 2.80
N GLU A 59 -13.44 5.99 3.10
CA GLU A 59 -13.71 5.13 4.25
C GLU A 59 -14.52 3.92 3.77
N ARG A 60 -14.06 2.70 4.09
CA ARG A 60 -14.82 1.47 3.81
C ARG A 60 -15.96 1.33 4.82
N GLU A 61 -17.15 0.97 4.36
CA GLU A 61 -18.32 0.71 5.21
C GLU A 61 -18.77 -0.76 5.04
N PRO A 62 -18.08 -1.75 5.64
CA PRO A 62 -18.42 -3.16 5.47
C PRO A 62 -19.81 -3.54 5.99
N ASP A 63 -20.31 -2.77 6.96
CA ASP A 63 -21.63 -2.93 7.56
C ASP A 63 -22.74 -2.15 6.81
N ASN A 64 -22.43 -1.58 5.64
CA ASN A 64 -23.42 -0.84 4.86
C ASN A 64 -24.53 -1.80 4.38
N PRO A 65 -25.82 -1.50 4.66
CA PRO A 65 -26.93 -2.42 4.41
C PRO A 65 -27.24 -2.65 2.93
N HIS A 66 -26.68 -1.82 2.03
CA HIS A 66 -26.93 -1.89 0.60
C HIS A 66 -25.76 -2.46 -0.19
N ASP A 67 -24.53 -2.24 0.28
CA ASP A 67 -23.31 -2.72 -0.37
C ASP A 67 -22.19 -2.90 0.66
N ARG A 68 -21.85 -4.16 0.97
CA ARG A 68 -20.74 -4.51 1.89
C ARG A 68 -19.37 -4.02 1.43
N ASN A 69 -19.23 -3.61 0.18
CA ASN A 69 -17.99 -3.07 -0.39
C ASN A 69 -18.02 -1.55 -0.52
N ALA A 70 -19.03 -0.89 0.06
CA ALA A 70 -19.21 0.55 -0.05
C ALA A 70 -17.96 1.30 0.40
N VAL A 71 -17.48 2.21 -0.45
CA VAL A 71 -16.41 3.16 -0.12
C VAL A 71 -17.02 4.56 -0.09
N LYS A 72 -17.18 5.09 1.11
CA LYS A 72 -17.69 6.43 1.39
C LYS A 72 -16.64 7.47 1.06
N ILE A 73 -17.05 8.54 0.39
CA ILE A 73 -16.19 9.68 0.06
C ILE A 73 -16.54 10.86 0.96
N ILE A 74 -15.55 11.33 1.70
CA ILE A 74 -15.66 12.43 2.66
C ILE A 74 -14.82 13.61 2.15
N GLY A 75 -15.41 14.78 2.04
CA GLY A 75 -14.68 16.03 1.84
C GLY A 75 -14.18 16.57 3.16
N TRP A 76 -12.92 17.00 3.22
CA TRP A 76 -12.35 17.61 4.42
C TRP A 76 -11.73 18.98 4.11
N GLY A 77 -11.66 19.82 5.14
CA GLY A 77 -10.92 21.06 5.11
C GLY A 77 -11.14 21.92 6.35
N ILE A 78 -10.76 23.19 6.27
CA ILE A 78 -10.81 24.10 7.42
C ILE A 78 -11.89 25.17 7.22
N ALA A 79 -12.85 25.24 8.14
CA ALA A 79 -13.86 26.29 8.19
C ALA A 79 -13.65 27.21 9.41
N LYS A 80 -14.30 28.39 9.40
CA LYS A 80 -14.35 29.25 10.59
C LYS A 80 -15.55 28.85 11.46
N SER A 81 -15.31 28.61 12.74
CA SER A 81 -16.36 28.49 13.75
C SER A 81 -17.18 29.79 13.81
N THR A 82 -18.49 29.65 13.76
CA THR A 82 -19.46 30.75 13.88
C THR A 82 -19.44 31.41 15.27
N PHE A 83 -19.00 30.69 16.31
CA PHE A 83 -19.07 31.17 17.70
C PHE A 83 -17.76 31.80 18.20
N LEU A 84 -16.59 31.29 17.78
CA LEU A 84 -15.29 31.71 18.34
C LEU A 84 -14.31 32.26 17.28
N GLY A 85 -14.70 32.33 16.01
CA GLY A 85 -13.81 32.73 14.91
C GLY A 85 -12.61 31.79 14.67
N ARG A 86 -12.49 30.72 15.48
CA ARG A 86 -11.44 29.71 15.40
C ARG A 86 -11.58 28.88 14.13
N LYS A 87 -10.44 28.50 13.54
CA LYS A 87 -10.37 27.54 12.44
C LYS A 87 -10.66 26.14 12.99
N VAL A 88 -11.65 25.45 12.44
CA VAL A 88 -12.03 24.08 12.84
C VAL A 88 -12.00 23.15 11.64
N PRO A 89 -11.52 21.90 11.79
CA PRO A 89 -11.64 20.89 10.75
C PRO A 89 -13.11 20.55 10.53
N VAL A 90 -13.49 20.34 9.27
CA VAL A 90 -14.84 19.93 8.88
C VAL A 90 -14.73 18.74 7.96
N ASN A 91 -15.54 17.71 8.22
CA ASN A 91 -15.68 16.50 7.41
C ASN A 91 -17.12 16.39 6.93
N LEU A 92 -17.30 16.24 5.61
CA LEU A 92 -18.60 16.24 4.94
C LEU A 92 -18.73 14.96 4.11
N HIS A 93 -19.70 14.11 4.41
CA HIS A 93 -20.01 12.96 3.56
C HIS A 93 -20.61 13.44 2.23
N LEU A 94 -19.91 13.20 1.12
CA LEU A 94 -20.25 13.69 -0.23
C LEU A 94 -21.00 12.67 -1.07
N GLY A 95 -20.82 11.38 -0.78
CA GLY A 95 -21.39 10.27 -1.52
C GLY A 95 -20.45 9.07 -1.44
N TYR A 96 -20.47 8.25 -2.48
CA TYR A 96 -19.73 6.99 -2.53
C TYR A 96 -18.87 6.89 -3.79
N LEU A 97 -17.98 5.91 -3.81
CA LEU A 97 -17.47 5.32 -5.04
C LEU A 97 -18.57 4.48 -5.72
N ASP A 98 -18.51 4.29 -7.03
CA ASP A 98 -19.45 3.41 -7.70
C ASP A 98 -19.26 1.94 -7.26
N ALA A 99 -20.35 1.19 -7.21
CA ALA A 99 -20.38 -0.17 -6.65
C ALA A 99 -19.44 -1.15 -7.39
N ASP A 100 -19.27 -1.01 -8.71
CA ASP A 100 -18.41 -1.88 -9.51
C ASP A 100 -16.93 -1.66 -9.16
N THR A 101 -16.49 -0.39 -9.12
CA THR A 101 -15.13 -0.07 -8.67
C THR A 101 -14.92 -0.43 -7.20
N SER A 102 -15.91 -0.19 -6.34
CA SER A 102 -15.89 -0.62 -4.93
C SER A 102 -15.70 -2.13 -4.78
N GLY A 103 -16.45 -2.94 -5.54
CA GLY A 103 -16.34 -4.40 -5.54
C GLY A 103 -14.95 -4.87 -5.97
N ARG A 104 -14.43 -4.34 -7.08
CA ARG A 104 -13.07 -4.66 -7.55
C ARG A 104 -11.98 -4.25 -6.55
N LEU A 105 -12.14 -3.12 -5.88
CA LEU A 105 -11.22 -2.69 -4.83
C LEU A 105 -11.33 -3.54 -3.57
N ALA A 106 -12.51 -4.04 -3.21
CA ALA A 106 -12.66 -4.94 -2.08
C ALA A 106 -12.07 -6.32 -2.37
N GLU A 107 -12.23 -6.83 -3.58
CA GLU A 107 -11.60 -8.09 -4.02
C GLU A 107 -10.07 -7.96 -4.04
N LYS A 108 -9.56 -6.89 -4.66
CA LYS A 108 -8.12 -6.71 -4.82
C LYS A 108 -7.45 -6.22 -3.54
N PHE A 109 -8.13 -5.43 -2.71
CA PHE A 109 -7.55 -4.70 -1.58
C PHE A 109 -8.43 -4.67 -0.31
N PRO A 110 -8.92 -5.82 0.19
CA PRO A 110 -9.97 -5.90 1.23
C PRO A 110 -9.69 -5.01 2.46
N ASP A 111 -8.47 -5.05 2.98
CA ASP A 111 -8.11 -4.41 4.27
C ASP A 111 -7.06 -3.31 4.11
N ILE A 112 -6.84 -2.83 2.89
CA ILE A 112 -5.77 -1.87 2.63
C ILE A 112 -6.30 -0.42 2.78
N PRO A 113 -5.55 0.44 3.50
CA PRO A 113 -5.87 1.86 3.56
C PRO A 113 -5.91 2.50 2.17
N LEU A 114 -6.96 3.27 1.91
CA LEU A 114 -7.12 4.00 0.66
C LEU A 114 -6.78 5.48 0.87
N ALA A 115 -5.85 6.00 0.07
CA ALA A 115 -5.65 7.43 -0.07
C ALA A 115 -6.50 7.96 -1.23
N VAL A 116 -6.93 9.22 -1.10
CA VAL A 116 -7.67 9.92 -2.16
C VAL A 116 -6.83 11.08 -2.68
N GLU A 117 -6.56 11.06 -3.98
CA GLU A 117 -6.02 12.22 -4.67
C GLU A 117 -7.17 13.03 -5.25
N PHE A 118 -7.47 14.18 -4.65
CA PHE A 118 -8.43 15.13 -5.20
C PHE A 118 -7.94 15.66 -6.54
N TYR A 119 -8.74 15.46 -7.60
CA TYR A 119 -8.40 15.89 -8.95
C TYR A 119 -9.13 17.17 -9.35
N SER A 120 -10.46 17.22 -9.18
CA SER A 120 -11.21 18.44 -9.49
C SER A 120 -12.57 18.49 -8.84
N LEU A 121 -13.05 19.71 -8.63
CA LEU A 121 -14.45 20.01 -8.32
C LEU A 121 -14.99 20.98 -9.37
N TYR A 122 -16.17 20.66 -9.90
CA TYR A 122 -16.92 21.48 -10.82
C TYR A 122 -18.28 21.85 -10.22
N GLU A 123 -18.61 23.14 -10.24
CA GLU A 123 -19.91 23.68 -9.87
C GLU A 123 -20.55 24.31 -11.13
N GLY A 124 -21.61 23.68 -11.61
CA GLY A 124 -22.38 24.10 -12.79
C GLY A 124 -23.56 25.01 -12.43
N ARG A 125 -24.23 25.54 -13.48
CA ARG A 125 -25.51 26.25 -13.32
C ARG A 125 -26.55 25.31 -12.68
N LEU A 126 -27.47 25.87 -11.88
CA LEU A 126 -28.51 25.14 -11.14
C LEU A 126 -28.00 24.26 -9.97
N GLY A 127 -26.75 24.47 -9.52
CA GLY A 127 -26.20 23.78 -8.36
C GLY A 127 -25.84 22.32 -8.63
N TYR A 128 -25.54 21.98 -9.90
CA TYR A 128 -24.90 20.73 -10.25
C TYR A 128 -23.46 20.73 -9.72
N ILE A 129 -23.06 19.65 -9.06
CA ILE A 129 -21.72 19.50 -8.49
C ILE A 129 -21.15 18.17 -8.97
N ASP A 130 -19.94 18.21 -9.53
CA ASP A 130 -19.17 17.04 -9.94
C ASP A 130 -17.82 17.06 -9.25
N ILE A 131 -17.44 15.93 -8.66
CA ILE A 131 -16.26 15.78 -7.81
C ILE A 131 -15.48 14.58 -8.32
N CYS A 132 -14.28 14.82 -8.82
CA CYS A 132 -13.44 13.81 -9.43
C CYS A 132 -12.17 13.58 -8.62
N PHE A 133 -11.73 12.33 -8.56
CA PHE A 133 -10.59 11.90 -7.75
C PHE A 133 -9.92 10.64 -8.29
N PHE A 134 -8.72 10.33 -7.80
CA PHE A 134 -8.11 9.01 -7.93
C PHE A 134 -8.05 8.35 -6.57
N LEU A 135 -8.17 7.02 -6.54
CA LEU A 135 -7.80 6.24 -5.37
C LEU A 135 -6.38 5.74 -5.52
N ALA A 136 -5.67 5.72 -4.41
CA ALA A 136 -4.33 5.18 -4.31
C ALA A 136 -4.23 4.24 -3.11
N ALA A 137 -3.36 3.26 -3.23
CA ALA A 137 -3.03 2.31 -2.17
C ALA A 137 -1.50 2.25 -2.01
N PRO A 138 -0.99 1.73 -0.88
CA PRO A 138 0.44 1.49 -0.71
C PRO A 138 1.00 0.61 -1.85
N PRO A 139 2.16 0.98 -2.46
CA PRO A 139 2.70 0.33 -3.65
C PRO A 139 2.84 -1.19 -3.53
N ALA A 140 3.33 -1.68 -2.39
CA ALA A 140 3.64 -3.09 -2.16
C ALA A 140 2.41 -4.02 -2.24
N LEU A 141 1.20 -3.51 -1.97
CA LEU A 141 0.00 -4.33 -1.86
C LEU A 141 -1.01 -4.11 -2.99
N SER A 142 -0.75 -3.11 -3.85
CA SER A 142 -1.64 -2.67 -4.92
C SER A 142 -1.68 -3.59 -6.17
N ALA A 143 -0.78 -4.57 -6.23
CA ALA A 143 -0.55 -5.39 -7.43
C ALA A 143 -0.52 -6.90 -7.15
N VAL A 144 -0.94 -7.34 -5.96
CA VAL A 144 -0.81 -8.72 -5.52
C VAL A 144 -2.20 -9.31 -5.24
N SER A 145 -2.49 -10.47 -5.81
CA SER A 145 -3.74 -11.21 -5.62
C SER A 145 -3.99 -11.51 -4.14
N ALA A 146 -5.25 -11.76 -3.75
CA ALA A 146 -5.57 -12.11 -2.37
C ALA A 146 -4.85 -13.40 -1.92
N ARG A 147 -4.60 -14.34 -2.84
CA ARG A 147 -3.89 -15.59 -2.57
C ARG A 147 -2.39 -15.38 -2.41
N SER A 148 -1.77 -14.64 -3.33
CA SER A 148 -0.38 -14.19 -3.22
C SER A 148 -0.15 -13.37 -1.94
N ARG A 149 -1.14 -12.56 -1.50
CA ARG A 149 -1.05 -11.81 -0.24
C ARG A 149 -0.98 -12.74 0.97
N ARG A 150 -1.86 -13.74 1.07
CA ARG A 150 -1.83 -14.72 2.18
C ARG A 150 -0.49 -15.45 2.23
N LEU A 151 0.07 -15.79 1.07
CA LEU A 151 1.41 -16.37 1.01
C LEU A 151 2.45 -15.39 1.53
N ILE A 152 2.48 -14.15 1.02
CA ILE A 152 3.39 -13.10 1.51
C ILE A 152 3.29 -12.97 3.02
N GLU A 153 2.10 -12.86 3.59
CA GLU A 153 1.93 -12.76 5.05
C GLU A 153 2.51 -13.97 5.80
N SER A 154 2.47 -15.15 5.18
CA SER A 154 3.02 -16.38 5.75
C SER A 154 4.55 -16.42 5.69
N ILE A 155 5.15 -15.96 4.58
CA ILE A 155 6.59 -16.09 4.30
C ILE A 155 7.34 -14.76 4.25
N SER A 156 6.72 -13.65 4.67
CA SER A 156 7.25 -12.30 4.47
C SER A 156 8.57 -12.11 5.19
N ASP A 157 8.71 -12.68 6.39
CA ASP A 157 9.92 -12.54 7.18
C ASP A 157 11.09 -13.25 6.48
N GLU A 158 10.88 -14.49 6.02
CA GLU A 158 11.86 -15.24 5.22
C GLU A 158 12.27 -14.45 3.96
N LEU A 159 11.28 -13.95 3.20
CA LEU A 159 11.55 -13.18 1.98
C LEU A 159 12.23 -11.83 2.26
N LEU A 160 11.90 -11.13 3.35
CA LEU A 160 12.56 -9.86 3.70
C LEU A 160 14.04 -10.08 3.99
N ILE A 161 14.37 -11.16 4.71
CA ILE A 161 15.75 -11.55 5.01
C ILE A 161 16.51 -11.86 3.71
N LEU A 162 15.90 -12.64 2.82
CA LEU A 162 16.51 -12.96 1.51
C LEU A 162 16.62 -11.73 0.60
N VAL A 163 15.65 -10.81 0.64
CA VAL A 163 15.73 -9.55 -0.11
C VAL A 163 16.85 -8.67 0.43
N TYR A 164 17.01 -8.58 1.75
CA TYR A 164 18.12 -7.86 2.37
C TYR A 164 19.46 -8.42 1.90
N ALA A 165 19.65 -9.75 1.97
CA ALA A 165 20.84 -10.42 1.46
C ALA A 165 21.09 -10.12 -0.02
N SER A 166 20.06 -10.25 -0.86
CA SER A 166 20.14 -10.01 -2.32
C SER A 166 20.47 -8.57 -2.71
N ARG A 167 20.35 -7.62 -1.78
CA ARG A 167 20.57 -6.19 -2.00
C ARG A 167 21.76 -5.64 -1.25
N ALA A 168 22.65 -6.50 -0.76
CA ALA A 168 23.82 -6.08 0.00
C ALA A 168 24.71 -5.07 -0.77
N ASP A 169 24.71 -5.12 -2.11
CA ASP A 169 25.43 -4.18 -2.98
C ASP A 169 24.59 -2.94 -3.42
N GLY A 170 23.37 -2.83 -2.91
CA GLY A 170 22.39 -1.78 -3.24
C GLY A 170 21.51 -2.08 -4.46
N ARG A 171 21.65 -3.24 -5.12
CA ARG A 171 20.85 -3.65 -6.27
C ARG A 171 20.40 -5.10 -6.13
N MET A 172 19.34 -5.46 -6.83
CA MET A 172 18.91 -6.85 -6.97
C MET A 172 19.00 -7.19 -8.45
N GLY A 173 19.90 -8.10 -8.80
CA GLY A 173 20.09 -8.57 -10.16
C GLY A 173 18.97 -9.52 -10.59
N ARG A 174 19.09 -10.03 -11.81
CA ARG A 174 18.08 -10.95 -12.37
C ARG A 174 18.13 -12.32 -11.70
N PHE A 175 19.32 -12.80 -11.37
CA PHE A 175 19.51 -14.15 -10.82
C PHE A 175 18.96 -14.25 -9.40
N GLU A 176 19.22 -13.24 -8.56
CA GLU A 176 18.67 -13.14 -7.21
C GLU A 176 17.14 -13.03 -7.27
N HIS A 177 16.62 -12.25 -8.22
CA HIS A 177 15.19 -12.12 -8.45
C HIS A 177 14.52 -13.44 -8.87
N ASP A 178 15.19 -14.24 -9.69
CA ASP A 178 14.72 -15.57 -10.09
C ASP A 178 14.76 -16.56 -8.91
N VAL A 179 15.80 -16.51 -8.07
CA VAL A 179 15.91 -17.32 -6.84
C VAL A 179 14.80 -17.00 -5.85
N LEU A 180 14.52 -15.71 -5.59
CA LEU A 180 13.43 -15.31 -4.69
C LEU A 180 12.07 -15.78 -5.20
N GLY A 181 11.85 -15.71 -6.52
CA GLY A 181 10.63 -16.26 -7.13
C GLY A 181 10.52 -17.77 -6.97
N LYS A 182 11.64 -18.51 -7.11
CA LYS A 182 11.67 -19.96 -6.93
C LYS A 182 11.47 -20.37 -5.47
N TYR A 183 12.06 -19.61 -4.54
CA TYR A 183 11.86 -19.81 -3.12
C TYR A 183 10.38 -19.63 -2.73
N ALA A 184 9.75 -18.56 -3.19
CA ALA A 184 8.31 -18.34 -2.96
C ALA A 184 7.46 -19.49 -3.50
N GLU A 185 7.78 -20.02 -4.69
CA GLU A 185 7.10 -21.19 -5.26
C GLU A 185 7.24 -22.45 -4.38
N LEU A 186 8.46 -22.73 -3.89
CA LEU A 186 8.72 -23.89 -3.02
C LEU A 186 7.99 -23.76 -1.68
N ARG A 187 8.07 -22.59 -1.02
CA ARG A 187 7.34 -22.36 0.25
C ARG A 187 5.84 -22.44 0.06
N ALA A 188 5.34 -21.98 -1.08
CA ALA A 188 3.92 -22.12 -1.40
C ALA A 188 3.51 -23.60 -1.53
N GLN A 189 4.39 -24.48 -2.03
CA GLN A 189 4.13 -25.92 -2.05
C GLN A 189 4.13 -26.52 -0.64
N ASP A 190 5.09 -26.14 0.22
CA ASP A 190 5.14 -26.60 1.61
C ASP A 190 3.88 -26.22 2.41
N LEU A 191 3.28 -25.07 2.08
CA LEU A 191 2.07 -24.55 2.70
C LEU A 191 0.77 -25.04 2.02
N ASP A 192 0.85 -25.98 1.07
CA ASP A 192 -0.29 -26.48 0.28
C ASP A 192 -1.05 -25.36 -0.46
N MET A 193 -0.30 -24.38 -0.96
CA MET A 193 -0.78 -23.18 -1.68
C MET A 193 -0.09 -23.03 -3.05
N PRO A 194 -0.12 -24.02 -3.96
CA PRO A 194 0.66 -23.98 -5.20
C PRO A 194 0.33 -22.75 -6.06
N LEU A 195 1.35 -21.94 -6.37
CA LEU A 195 1.20 -20.71 -7.16
C LEU A 195 1.16 -20.99 -8.67
N ASP A 196 0.39 -20.17 -9.39
CA ASP A 196 0.52 -20.09 -10.85
C ASP A 196 1.64 -19.11 -11.28
N GLN A 197 1.88 -19.02 -12.59
CA GLN A 197 2.94 -18.17 -13.15
C GLN A 197 2.68 -16.67 -12.94
N GLU A 198 1.42 -16.24 -12.89
CA GLU A 198 1.07 -14.85 -12.65
C GLU A 198 1.33 -14.48 -11.18
N GLU A 199 0.95 -15.36 -10.25
CA GLU A 199 1.21 -15.21 -8.82
C GLU A 199 2.72 -15.21 -8.52
N ILE A 200 3.50 -16.09 -9.14
CA ILE A 200 4.98 -16.06 -9.03
C ILE A 200 5.53 -14.71 -9.54
N ALA A 201 4.99 -14.19 -10.65
CA ALA A 201 5.38 -12.87 -11.14
C ALA A 201 4.98 -11.74 -10.18
N GLU A 202 3.86 -11.84 -9.46
CA GLU A 202 3.49 -10.91 -8.40
C GLU A 202 4.46 -10.96 -7.22
N MET A 203 4.81 -12.15 -6.74
CA MET A 203 5.79 -12.36 -5.65
C MET A 203 7.13 -11.73 -5.98
N ARG A 204 7.59 -11.96 -7.21
CA ARG A 204 8.79 -11.33 -7.78
C ARG A 204 8.69 -9.80 -7.77
N ARG A 205 7.57 -9.24 -8.23
CA ARG A 205 7.35 -7.77 -8.20
C ARG A 205 7.37 -7.23 -6.77
N TRP A 206 6.75 -7.94 -5.83
CA TRP A 206 6.74 -7.58 -4.42
C TRP A 206 8.15 -7.54 -3.85
N CYS A 207 8.95 -8.61 -4.03
CA CYS A 207 10.35 -8.67 -3.56
C CYS A 207 11.18 -7.50 -4.11
N LYS A 208 11.06 -7.23 -5.42
CA LYS A 208 11.76 -6.11 -6.07
C LYS A 208 11.36 -4.75 -5.50
N SER A 209 10.12 -4.60 -5.03
CA SER A 209 9.61 -3.35 -4.45
C SER A 209 10.04 -3.13 -3.00
N GLN A 210 10.49 -4.17 -2.30
CA GLN A 210 11.02 -4.05 -0.94
C GLN A 210 12.43 -3.44 -0.97
N SER A 211 12.80 -2.73 0.10
CA SER A 211 14.17 -2.26 0.36
C SER A 211 14.36 -2.29 1.87
N PRO A 212 14.45 -3.50 2.47
CA PRO A 212 14.68 -3.65 3.89
C PRO A 212 16.08 -3.14 4.25
N GLU A 213 16.17 -2.45 5.37
CA GLU A 213 17.44 -2.10 6.02
C GLU A 213 17.83 -3.21 7.02
N SER A 214 19.00 -3.09 7.65
CA SER A 214 19.49 -4.11 8.61
C SER A 214 18.50 -4.35 9.76
N GLU A 215 17.92 -3.28 10.31
CA GLU A 215 16.92 -3.34 11.39
C GLU A 215 15.65 -4.11 10.98
N ASP A 216 15.25 -4.02 9.70
CA ASP A 216 14.09 -4.77 9.20
C ASP A 216 14.38 -6.27 9.12
N ALA A 217 15.60 -6.64 8.73
CA ALA A 217 16.05 -8.03 8.66
C ALA A 217 16.22 -8.65 10.06
N GLU A 218 16.79 -7.92 11.01
CA GLU A 218 16.88 -8.31 12.42
C GLU A 218 15.48 -8.58 13.00
N ALA A 219 14.56 -7.61 12.86
CA ALA A 219 13.20 -7.76 13.37
C ALA A 219 12.44 -8.91 12.69
N ALA A 220 12.72 -9.20 11.41
CA ALA A 220 12.16 -10.37 10.71
C ALA A 220 12.71 -11.69 11.27
N ILE A 221 14.00 -11.77 11.57
CA ILE A 221 14.65 -12.93 12.20
C ILE A 221 14.07 -13.17 13.59
N ASP A 222 13.91 -12.12 14.41
CA ASP A 222 13.33 -12.23 15.74
C ASP A 222 11.92 -12.81 15.67
N ARG A 223 11.04 -12.25 14.83
CA ARG A 223 9.68 -12.78 14.63
C ARG A 223 9.68 -14.21 14.11
N LEU A 224 10.60 -14.55 13.22
CA LEU A 224 10.70 -15.91 12.68
C LEU A 224 11.14 -16.89 13.77
N SER A 225 12.04 -16.48 14.68
CA SER A 225 12.52 -17.32 15.79
C SER A 225 11.44 -17.72 16.80
N GLU A 226 10.36 -16.94 16.89
CA GLU A 226 9.20 -17.23 17.72
C GLU A 226 8.26 -18.28 17.09
N ARG A 227 8.44 -18.60 15.81
CA ARG A 227 7.59 -19.54 15.07
C ARG A 227 8.06 -20.99 15.25
N PRO A 228 7.21 -21.92 15.71
CA PRO A 228 7.57 -23.33 15.87
C PRO A 228 8.05 -24.01 14.57
N GLU A 229 7.55 -23.55 13.43
CA GLU A 229 7.84 -24.08 12.10
C GLU A 229 9.08 -23.46 11.43
N ALA A 230 9.77 -22.54 12.11
CA ALA A 230 10.95 -21.90 11.55
C ALA A 230 12.09 -22.91 11.34
N ASP A 231 12.66 -22.88 10.13
CA ASP A 231 13.85 -23.65 9.77
C ASP A 231 15.04 -22.71 9.55
N PRO A 232 15.83 -22.40 10.60
CA PRO A 232 16.98 -21.51 10.46
C PRO A 232 18.07 -22.11 9.55
N ASN A 233 18.17 -23.44 9.45
CA ASN A 233 19.18 -24.06 8.59
C ASN A 233 18.80 -23.90 7.12
N GLY A 234 17.54 -24.23 6.76
CA GLY A 234 17.02 -24.03 5.41
C GLY A 234 17.04 -22.55 4.99
N LEU A 235 16.75 -21.62 5.91
CA LEU A 235 16.88 -20.19 5.63
C LEU A 235 18.34 -19.80 5.34
N TRP A 236 19.30 -20.30 6.11
CA TRP A 236 20.71 -20.02 5.89
C TRP A 236 21.21 -20.56 4.54
N GLU A 237 20.84 -21.80 4.18
CA GLU A 237 21.15 -22.36 2.87
C GLU A 237 20.63 -21.46 1.73
N MET A 238 19.43 -20.90 1.88
CA MET A 238 18.86 -19.98 0.90
C MET A 238 19.59 -18.63 0.84
N ILE A 239 20.07 -18.11 1.98
CA ILE A 239 20.92 -16.91 2.02
C ILE A 239 22.21 -17.18 1.23
N GLU A 240 22.86 -18.32 1.44
CA GLU A 240 24.08 -18.67 0.72
C GLU A 240 23.84 -18.78 -0.79
N ILE A 241 22.73 -19.40 -1.21
CA ILE A 241 22.34 -19.47 -2.62
C ILE A 241 22.16 -18.06 -3.19
N VAL A 242 21.41 -17.19 -2.53
CA VAL A 242 21.15 -15.82 -3.00
C VAL A 242 22.45 -15.03 -3.17
N LEU A 243 23.39 -15.15 -2.23
CA LEU A 243 24.66 -14.42 -2.26
C LEU A 243 25.69 -14.98 -3.26
N THR A 244 25.48 -16.19 -3.77
CA THR A 244 26.43 -16.87 -4.67
C THR A 244 25.88 -17.11 -6.07
N VAL A 245 24.61 -16.79 -6.33
CA VAL A 245 23.92 -17.13 -7.58
C VAL A 245 24.56 -16.49 -8.81
N ASP A 246 25.16 -15.30 -8.67
CA ASP A 246 25.86 -14.59 -9.75
C ASP A 246 27.31 -15.10 -9.97
N GLY A 247 27.76 -16.05 -9.13
CA GLY A 247 29.08 -16.66 -9.14
C GLY A 247 30.18 -15.86 -8.42
N LYS A 248 29.87 -14.73 -7.76
CA LYS A 248 30.88 -13.87 -7.10
C LYS A 248 30.36 -13.20 -5.83
N VAL A 249 30.89 -13.64 -4.68
CA VAL A 249 30.62 -12.95 -3.40
C VAL A 249 31.53 -11.74 -3.20
N THR A 250 30.96 -10.55 -3.25
CA THR A 250 31.57 -9.25 -2.97
C THR A 250 31.86 -9.04 -1.48
N LYS A 251 32.58 -7.96 -1.13
CA LYS A 251 32.84 -7.61 0.28
C LYS A 251 31.57 -7.20 1.03
N THR A 252 30.64 -6.54 0.35
CA THR A 252 29.37 -6.08 0.91
C THR A 252 28.44 -7.25 1.19
N GLU A 253 28.35 -8.22 0.28
CA GLU A 253 27.61 -9.47 0.48
C GLU A 253 28.16 -10.29 1.65
N LYS A 254 29.50 -10.38 1.77
CA LYS A 254 30.12 -11.01 2.95
C LYS A 254 29.78 -10.29 4.25
N ALA A 255 29.74 -8.96 4.24
CA ALA A 255 29.35 -8.20 5.42
C ALA A 255 27.89 -8.47 5.80
N ALA A 256 26.97 -8.46 4.83
CA ALA A 256 25.57 -8.80 5.05
C ALA A 256 25.39 -10.23 5.57
N ALA A 257 26.13 -11.22 5.03
CA ALA A 257 26.11 -12.59 5.53
C ALA A 257 26.56 -12.70 6.99
N ILE A 258 27.66 -12.03 7.36
CA ILE A 258 28.17 -12.00 8.74
C ILE A 258 27.16 -11.34 9.67
N GLU A 259 26.49 -10.28 9.22
CA GLU A 259 25.47 -9.58 9.98
C GLU A 259 24.23 -10.47 10.21
N LEU A 260 23.69 -11.08 9.16
CA LEU A 260 22.59 -12.05 9.26
C LEU A 260 22.94 -13.23 10.17
N ALA A 261 24.16 -13.78 10.07
CA ALA A 261 24.61 -14.87 10.94
C ALA A 261 24.62 -14.48 12.42
N LYS A 262 24.97 -13.22 12.75
CA LYS A 262 24.91 -12.72 14.12
C LYS A 262 23.47 -12.60 14.62
N PHE A 263 22.57 -12.07 13.80
CA PHE A 263 21.15 -11.99 14.15
C PHE A 263 20.58 -13.39 14.39
N MET A 264 20.87 -14.35 13.50
CA MET A 264 20.44 -15.73 13.68
C MET A 264 21.04 -16.39 14.93
N GLU A 265 22.31 -16.11 15.26
CA GLU A 265 22.92 -16.59 16.51
C GLU A 265 22.22 -16.02 17.75
N GLN A 266 21.81 -14.75 17.71
CA GLN A 266 21.12 -14.10 18.81
C GLN A 266 19.69 -14.62 19.00
N SER A 267 18.91 -14.74 17.92
CA SER A 267 17.49 -15.10 18.02
C SER A 267 17.24 -16.61 18.06
N PHE A 268 18.00 -17.41 17.30
CA PHE A 268 17.87 -18.88 17.29
C PHE A 268 18.86 -19.59 18.22
N GLY A 269 19.82 -18.88 18.82
CA GLY A 269 20.87 -19.49 19.67
C GLY A 269 21.85 -20.36 18.90
N ARG A 270 21.91 -20.24 17.56
CA ARG A 270 22.75 -21.05 16.68
C ARG A 270 23.49 -20.17 15.69
N ASN A 271 24.81 -20.30 15.63
CA ASN A 271 25.61 -19.60 14.63
C ASN A 271 25.71 -20.47 13.37
N PRO A 272 25.13 -20.06 12.23
CA PRO A 272 25.15 -20.88 11.02
C PRO A 272 26.53 -20.99 10.36
N LEU A 273 27.51 -20.18 10.78
CA LEU A 273 28.89 -20.23 10.29
C LEU A 273 29.78 -21.22 11.06
N ARG A 274 29.25 -21.93 12.06
CA ARG A 274 29.97 -22.87 12.93
C ARG A 274 29.40 -24.27 12.88
#